data_AF-A0A2N9GIV6-F1
#
_entry.id   AF-A0A2N9GIV6-F1
#
_cell.length_a   1.000
_cell.length_b   1.000
_cell.length_c   1.000
_cell.angle_alpha   90.00
_cell.angle_beta   90.00
_cell.angle_gamma   90.00
#
_symmetry.space_group_name_H-M   'P 1'
#
loop_
_entity.id
_entity.type
_entity.pdbx_description
1 polymer ?
#
loop_
_entity_poly.entity_id
_entity_poly.type
_entity_poly.pdbx_seq_one_letter_code
_entity_poly.pdbx_strand_id
1 'polypeptide(L)'
;MAAVVVPALTEPHKKNRIQVSNTKKPLFFYVNLAKRYIQQHNEVELSALGMAITTVVTISEILKNNGLATEKKVLTSTVGMKDENKGRMVQKAKIEIVLGKSEKFDSLMMTATPPTTTTATTEPEAATEAAIEVATEAAIEAATEEAIGVATEAAIEEATEAAAMEDKK
;
A
#
# COMPACT_ATOMS: atom_id res chain seq x y z
N MET A 1 29.33 2.90 -37.21
CA MET A 1 29.13 2.35 -35.86
C MET A 1 27.64 2.34 -35.57
N ALA A 2 27.01 1.17 -35.61
CA ALA A 2 25.55 1.05 -35.45
C ALA A 2 25.18 1.14 -33.96
N ALA A 3 24.36 2.14 -33.62
CA ALA A 3 23.79 2.29 -32.30
C ALA A 3 22.73 1.21 -32.10
N VAL A 4 23.06 0.19 -31.31
CA VAL A 4 22.07 -0.79 -30.82
C VAL A 4 21.28 -0.11 -29.72
N VAL A 5 20.14 0.46 -30.09
CA VAL A 5 19.13 0.94 -29.15
C VAL A 5 18.50 -0.30 -28.53
N VAL A 6 18.87 -0.59 -27.27
CA VAL A 6 18.23 -1.63 -26.47
C VAL A 6 16.83 -1.12 -26.12
N PRO A 7 15.74 -1.75 -26.59
CA PRO A 7 14.41 -1.32 -26.22
C PRO A 7 14.23 -1.59 -24.73
N ALA A 8 13.91 -0.55 -23.97
CA ALA A 8 13.38 -0.70 -22.62
C ALA A 8 12.02 -1.40 -22.74
N LEU A 9 12.03 -2.73 -22.65
CA LEU A 9 10.82 -3.52 -22.49
C LEU A 9 10.18 -3.08 -21.18
N THR A 10 9.17 -2.22 -21.30
CA THR A 10 8.17 -2.01 -20.26
C THR A 10 7.48 -3.35 -20.06
N GLU A 11 8.05 -4.20 -19.20
CA GLU A 11 7.43 -5.47 -18.84
C GLU A 11 6.03 -5.16 -18.34
N PRO A 12 4.98 -5.76 -18.92
CA PRO A 12 3.62 -5.53 -18.46
C PRO A 12 3.60 -5.79 -16.96
N HIS A 13 3.11 -4.83 -16.18
CA HIS A 13 2.96 -4.98 -14.74
C HIS A 13 2.09 -6.21 -14.50
N LYS A 14 2.73 -7.35 -14.25
CA LYS A 14 2.01 -8.59 -14.07
C LYS A 14 1.18 -8.45 -12.80
N LYS A 15 -0.09 -8.83 -12.89
CA LYS A 15 -1.07 -8.67 -11.80
C LYS A 15 -0.65 -9.47 -10.54
N ASN A 16 0.28 -10.41 -10.67
CA ASN A 16 0.81 -11.25 -9.60
C ASN A 16 2.15 -10.74 -9.00
N ARG A 17 2.50 -9.46 -9.17
CA ARG A 17 3.71 -8.87 -8.59
C ARG A 17 3.42 -8.07 -7.32
N ILE A 18 4.14 -8.38 -6.25
CA ILE A 18 4.12 -7.68 -4.97
C ILE A 18 5.41 -6.88 -4.83
N GLN A 19 5.26 -5.57 -4.63
CA GLN A 19 6.38 -4.71 -4.24
C GLN A 19 6.37 -4.54 -2.72
N VAL A 20 7.40 -5.09 -2.08
CA VAL A 20 7.62 -4.96 -0.65
C VAL A 20 8.45 -3.71 -0.39
N SER A 21 7.99 -2.93 0.59
CA SER A 21 8.64 -1.72 1.03
C SER A 21 8.82 -1.78 2.55
N ASN A 22 9.79 -1.06 3.09
CA ASN A 22 10.05 -0.99 4.53
C ASN A 22 9.08 -0.02 5.26
N THR A 23 7.87 0.18 4.71
CA THR A 23 6.89 1.13 5.26
C THR A 23 5.90 0.42 6.19
N LYS A 24 4.96 1.18 6.76
CA LYS A 24 4.02 0.85 7.85
C LYS A 24 3.22 -0.47 7.77
N LYS A 25 3.38 -1.28 6.72
CA LYS A 25 2.69 -2.57 6.58
C LYS A 25 3.37 -3.63 7.44
N PRO A 26 2.62 -4.36 8.28
CA PRO A 26 3.19 -5.43 9.08
C PRO A 26 3.67 -6.57 8.19
N LEU A 27 4.65 -7.37 8.64
CA LEU A 27 5.24 -8.47 7.87
C LEU A 27 4.17 -9.43 7.30
N PHE A 28 3.21 -9.82 8.14
CA PHE A 28 2.15 -10.75 7.76
C PHE A 28 1.18 -10.22 6.71
N PHE A 29 1.13 -8.90 6.49
CA PHE A 29 0.34 -8.34 5.39
C PHE A 29 0.80 -8.91 4.05
N TYR A 30 2.12 -8.91 3.81
CA TYR A 30 2.69 -9.42 2.56
C TYR A 30 2.63 -10.94 2.46
N VAL A 31 2.74 -11.66 3.59
CA VAL A 31 2.55 -13.12 3.62
C VAL A 31 1.12 -13.49 3.19
N ASN A 32 0.11 -12.82 3.74
CA ASN A 32 -1.29 -13.08 3.41
C ASN A 32 -1.64 -12.65 1.99
N LEU A 33 -1.06 -11.55 1.51
CA LEU A 33 -1.21 -11.12 0.13
C LEU A 33 -0.59 -12.14 -0.85
N ALA A 34 0.62 -12.64 -0.56
CA ALA A 34 1.29 -13.65 -1.35
C ALA A 34 0.50 -14.96 -1.39
N LYS A 35 -0.06 -15.40 -0.25
CA LYS A 35 -0.99 -16.53 -0.17
C LYS A 35 -2.17 -16.36 -1.14
N ARG A 36 -2.83 -15.21 -1.14
CA ARG A 36 -3.94 -14.92 -2.06
C ARG A 36 -3.49 -14.93 -3.53
N TYR A 37 -2.33 -14.37 -3.85
CA TYR A 37 -1.81 -14.32 -5.22
C TYR A 37 -1.43 -15.71 -5.73
N ILE A 38 -0.82 -16.55 -4.89
CA ILE A 38 -0.55 -17.95 -5.22
C ILE A 38 -1.86 -18.71 -5.47
N GLN A 39 -2.91 -18.44 -4.70
CA GLN A 39 -4.22 -19.08 -4.91
C GLN A 39 -4.88 -18.66 -6.24
N GLN A 40 -4.78 -17.39 -6.62
CA GLN A 40 -5.43 -16.84 -7.82
C GLN A 40 -4.64 -17.09 -9.11
N HIS A 41 -3.31 -17.04 -9.05
CA HIS A 41 -2.43 -17.04 -10.22
C HIS A 41 -1.45 -18.21 -10.27
N ASN A 42 -1.47 -19.12 -9.28
CA ASN A 42 -0.52 -20.22 -9.08
C ASN A 42 0.95 -19.79 -8.92
N GLU A 43 1.24 -18.49 -8.96
CA GLU A 43 2.57 -17.92 -8.92
C GLU A 43 2.52 -16.49 -8.40
N VAL A 44 3.55 -16.08 -7.65
CA VAL A 44 3.71 -14.73 -7.14
C VAL A 44 5.15 -14.25 -7.34
N GLU A 45 5.30 -12.99 -7.76
CA GLU A 45 6.58 -12.32 -7.88
C GLU A 45 6.76 -11.34 -6.71
N LEU A 46 7.74 -11.56 -5.84
CA LEU A 46 8.08 -10.66 -4.73
C LEU A 46 9.27 -9.80 -5.14
N SER A 47 9.13 -8.48 -5.04
CA SER A 47 10.21 -7.53 -5.34
C SER A 47 10.46 -6.56 -4.20
N ALA A 48 11.72 -6.20 -3.98
CA ALA A 48 12.09 -5.18 -2.99
C ALA A 48 13.36 -4.44 -3.38
N LEU A 49 13.54 -3.26 -2.77
CA LEU A 49 14.72 -2.42 -2.94
C LEU A 49 15.38 -2.13 -1.58
N GLY A 50 16.71 -2.17 -1.55
CA GLY A 50 17.51 -1.80 -0.38
C GLY A 50 17.13 -2.59 0.88
N MET A 51 16.86 -1.90 1.99
CA MET A 51 16.58 -2.54 3.29
C MET A 51 15.38 -3.50 3.26
N ALA A 52 14.39 -3.26 2.39
CA ALA A 52 13.21 -4.11 2.26
C ALA A 52 13.51 -5.51 1.68
N ILE A 53 14.72 -5.73 1.15
CA ILE A 53 15.17 -7.04 0.65
C ILE A 53 15.08 -8.09 1.77
N THR A 54 15.46 -7.72 3.00
CA THR A 54 15.38 -8.61 4.17
C THR A 54 13.96 -9.15 4.38
N THR A 55 12.95 -8.28 4.32
CA THR A 55 11.54 -8.65 4.44
C THR A 55 11.11 -9.64 3.36
N VAL A 56 11.53 -9.45 2.10
CA VAL A 56 11.18 -10.38 1.00
C VAL A 56 11.78 -11.76 1.23
N VAL A 57 13.04 -11.84 1.68
CA VAL A 57 13.70 -13.10 2.01
C VAL A 57 12.91 -13.81 3.10
N THR A 58 12.58 -13.12 4.19
CA THR A 58 11.78 -13.69 5.30
C THR A 58 10.40 -14.17 4.84
N ILE A 59 9.68 -13.40 4.01
CA ILE A 59 8.37 -13.83 3.46
C ILE A 59 8.53 -15.12 2.63
N SER A 60 9.56 -15.17 1.77
CA SER A 60 9.82 -16.34 0.94
C SER A 60 10.15 -17.58 1.79
N GLU A 61 10.92 -17.42 2.86
CA GLU A 61 11.24 -18.48 3.80
C GLU A 61 10.00 -18.97 4.55
N ILE A 62 9.16 -18.06 5.05
CA ILE A 62 7.90 -18.41 5.73
C ILE A 62 7.00 -19.25 4.81
N LEU A 63 6.86 -18.86 3.54
CA LEU A 63 6.00 -19.58 2.59
C LEU A 63 6.56 -20.96 2.22
N LYS A 64 7.88 -21.09 2.08
CA LYS A 64 8.54 -22.38 1.79
C LYS A 64 8.53 -23.32 2.99
N ASN A 65 8.87 -22.81 4.19
CA ASN A 65 8.94 -23.61 5.41
C ASN A 65 7.57 -24.14 5.82
N ASN A 66 6.52 -23.36 5.60
CA ASN A 66 5.14 -23.81 5.81
C ASN A 66 4.64 -24.74 4.68
N GLY A 67 5.46 -25.07 3.68
CA GLY A 67 5.05 -25.93 2.57
C GLY A 67 3.93 -25.33 1.71
N LEU A 68 3.83 -24.00 1.64
CA LEU A 68 2.82 -23.31 0.82
C LEU A 68 3.36 -22.99 -0.58
N ALA A 69 4.64 -22.66 -0.69
CA ALA A 69 5.24 -22.26 -1.96
C ALA A 69 6.54 -23.01 -2.26
N THR A 70 6.88 -23.09 -3.54
CA THR A 70 8.18 -23.55 -4.05
C THR A 70 8.89 -22.38 -4.75
N GLU A 71 10.21 -22.24 -4.60
CA GLU A 71 10.94 -21.23 -5.37
C GLU A 71 11.08 -21.67 -6.82
N LYS A 72 10.83 -20.73 -7.74
CA LYS A 72 11.09 -20.93 -9.18
C LYS A 72 12.32 -20.16 -9.62
N LYS A 73 12.49 -18.93 -9.13
CA LYS A 73 13.57 -18.03 -9.56
C LYS A 73 13.92 -17.06 -8.45
N VAL A 74 15.22 -16.78 -8.31
CA VAL A 74 15.74 -15.71 -7.45
C VAL A 74 16.71 -14.88 -8.27
N LEU A 75 16.46 -13.58 -8.35
CA LEU A 75 17.27 -12.62 -9.08
C LEU A 75 17.63 -11.45 -8.19
N THR A 76 18.88 -11.03 -8.24
CA THR A 76 19.35 -9.80 -7.60
C THR A 76 20.00 -8.92 -8.66
N SER A 77 19.67 -7.64 -8.67
CA SER A 77 20.22 -6.66 -9.59
C SER A 77 20.47 -5.34 -8.86
N THR A 78 21.15 -4.41 -9.51
CA THR A 78 21.31 -3.04 -9.02
C THR A 78 20.60 -2.08 -9.96
N VAL A 79 19.72 -1.23 -9.42
CA VAL A 79 19.03 -0.19 -10.18
C VAL A 79 19.59 1.18 -9.81
N GLY A 80 19.92 1.99 -10.82
CA GLY A 80 20.31 3.38 -10.63
C GLY A 80 19.10 4.25 -10.38
N MET A 81 19.06 4.95 -9.24
CA MET A 81 18.05 5.96 -8.93
C MET A 81 18.70 7.34 -8.82
N LYS A 82 18.07 8.36 -9.39
CA LYS A 82 18.50 9.74 -9.25
C LYS A 82 18.00 10.26 -7.90
N ASP A 83 18.92 10.61 -7.00
CA ASP A 83 18.58 11.27 -5.74
C ASP A 83 18.55 12.78 -5.97
N GLU A 84 17.35 13.36 -6.11
CA GLU A 84 17.15 14.79 -6.34
C GLU A 84 17.66 15.65 -5.18
N ASN A 85 17.77 15.07 -3.98
CA ASN A 85 18.20 15.79 -2.77
C ASN A 85 19.74 15.95 -2.70
N LYS A 86 20.49 15.09 -3.41
CA LYS A 86 21.97 15.09 -3.40
C LYS A 86 22.61 15.28 -4.78
N GLY A 87 21.81 15.33 -5.85
CA GLY A 87 22.29 15.45 -7.23
C GLY A 87 23.17 14.27 -7.70
N ARG A 88 23.29 13.21 -6.91
CA ARG A 88 24.11 12.02 -7.19
C ARG A 88 23.21 10.87 -7.62
N MET A 89 23.67 10.07 -8.58
CA MET A 89 23.04 8.78 -8.87
C MET A 89 23.40 7.79 -7.77
N VAL A 90 22.38 7.19 -7.15
CA VAL A 90 22.53 6.19 -6.10
C VAL A 90 22.11 4.84 -6.67
N GLN A 91 23.01 3.86 -6.61
CA GLN A 91 22.67 2.48 -6.97
C GLN A 91 22.01 1.80 -5.78
N LYS A 92 20.79 1.29 -5.97
CA LYS A 92 20.09 0.48 -4.98
C LYS A 92 20.05 -0.97 -5.43
N ALA A 93 20.32 -1.89 -4.51
CA ALA A 93 20.07 -3.30 -4.74
C ALA A 93 18.57 -3.54 -4.90
N LYS A 94 18.22 -4.43 -5.83
CA LYS A 94 16.88 -4.94 -6.12
C LYS A 94 16.91 -6.45 -6.05
N ILE A 95 15.88 -7.03 -5.44
CA ILE A 95 15.64 -8.47 -5.45
C ILE A 95 14.30 -8.76 -6.13
N GLU A 96 14.22 -9.86 -6.84
CA GLU A 96 13.03 -10.42 -7.46
C GLU A 96 13.00 -11.93 -7.20
N ILE A 97 11.98 -12.40 -6.48
CA ILE A 97 11.79 -13.82 -6.16
C ILE A 97 10.46 -14.26 -6.76
N VAL A 98 10.50 -15.29 -7.59
CA VAL A 98 9.30 -15.93 -8.14
C VAL A 98 9.02 -17.20 -7.34
N LEU A 99 7.84 -17.26 -6.74
CA LEU A 99 7.36 -18.41 -5.97
C LEU A 99 6.16 -19.04 -6.69
N GLY A 100 6.20 -20.36 -6.86
CA GLY A 100 5.09 -21.16 -7.37
C GLY A 100 4.24 -21.77 -6.26
N LYS A 101 3.00 -22.11 -6.59
CA LYS A 101 2.11 -22.92 -5.75
C LYS A 101 2.75 -24.29 -5.52
N SER A 102 2.81 -24.72 -4.26
CA SER A 102 3.22 -26.08 -3.92
C SER A 102 2.05 -27.06 -4.00
N GLU A 103 2.34 -28.35 -4.09
CA GLU A 103 1.34 -29.42 -4.08
C GLU A 103 0.53 -29.46 -2.76
N LYS A 104 1.16 -29.08 -1.65
CA LYS A 104 0.56 -29.09 -0.31
C LYS A 104 -0.28 -27.84 -0.03
N PHE A 105 -0.29 -26.87 -0.94
CA PHE A 105 -0.89 -25.56 -0.70
C PHE A 105 -2.39 -25.63 -0.38
N ASP A 106 -3.17 -26.36 -1.19
CA ASP A 106 -4.62 -26.40 -1.05
C ASP A 106 -5.03 -27.07 0.26
N SER A 107 -4.38 -28.18 0.62
CA SER A 107 -4.61 -28.88 1.88
C SER A 107 -4.34 -27.98 3.09
N LEU A 108 -3.23 -27.23 3.07
CA LEU A 108 -2.83 -26.39 4.19
C LEU A 108 -3.68 -25.10 4.32
N MET A 109 -4.14 -24.54 3.20
CA MET A 109 -5.08 -23.41 3.20
C MET A 109 -6.44 -23.78 3.81
N MET A 110 -6.96 -24.97 3.51
CA MET A 110 -8.23 -25.43 4.07
C MET A 110 -8.13 -25.69 5.59
N THR A 111 -6.99 -26.18 6.08
CA THR A 111 -6.78 -26.42 7.52
C THR A 111 -6.57 -25.16 8.36
N ALA A 112 -6.19 -24.04 7.73
CA ALA A 112 -5.95 -22.76 8.42
C ALA A 112 -7.18 -21.83 8.40
N THR A 113 -8.28 -22.27 7.80
CA THR A 113 -9.54 -21.53 7.77
C THR A 113 -10.36 -21.90 9.03
N PRO A 114 -10.64 -20.98 9.97
CA PRO A 114 -11.64 -21.25 10.99
C PRO A 114 -13.00 -21.49 10.31
N PRO A 115 -13.85 -22.40 10.83
CA PRO A 115 -15.07 -22.79 10.15
C PRO A 115 -16.05 -21.62 10.10
N THR A 116 -16.30 -21.10 8.90
CA THR A 116 -17.61 -20.51 8.55
C THR A 116 -18.33 -21.49 7.65
N THR A 117 -19.15 -22.29 8.33
CA THR A 117 -20.34 -23.04 7.91
C THR A 117 -20.67 -23.07 6.42
N THR A 118 -20.65 -24.28 5.88
CA THR A 118 -21.38 -24.71 4.68
C THR A 118 -22.90 -24.62 4.90
N THR A 119 -23.62 -23.96 3.99
CA THR A 119 -24.89 -24.47 3.44
C THR A 119 -25.09 -23.89 2.04
N ALA A 120 -25.31 -24.80 1.08
CA ALA A 120 -25.54 -24.54 -0.33
C ALA A 120 -26.89 -23.84 -0.59
N THR A 121 -27.01 -23.08 -1.69
CA THR A 121 -27.92 -23.35 -2.84
C THR A 121 -28.10 -22.09 -3.71
N THR A 122 -27.70 -22.21 -4.99
CA THR A 122 -28.13 -21.47 -6.22
C THR A 122 -27.90 -19.97 -6.39
N GLU A 123 -27.03 -19.66 -7.37
CA GLU A 123 -27.11 -18.57 -8.37
C GLU A 123 -28.54 -18.41 -9.00
N PRO A 124 -28.93 -17.28 -9.65
CA PRO A 124 -28.05 -16.45 -10.49
C PRO A 124 -28.27 -14.91 -10.51
N GLU A 125 -27.30 -14.25 -11.17
CA GLU A 125 -27.37 -13.02 -12.00
C GLU A 125 -27.71 -11.66 -11.34
N ALA A 126 -26.80 -10.68 -11.26
CA ALA A 126 -26.20 -9.84 -12.32
C ALA A 126 -27.13 -8.74 -12.85
N ALA A 127 -26.85 -7.47 -12.48
CA ALA A 127 -27.02 -6.24 -13.29
C ALA A 127 -26.70 -4.99 -12.42
N THR A 128 -25.63 -4.25 -12.70
CA THR A 128 -25.61 -2.97 -13.46
C THR A 128 -25.92 -1.77 -12.54
N GLU A 129 -24.93 -1.06 -12.02
CA GLU A 129 -24.16 0.03 -12.64
C GLU A 129 -25.00 1.26 -13.02
N ALA A 130 -24.73 2.36 -12.29
CA ALA A 130 -24.86 3.78 -12.63
C ALA A 130 -26.23 4.33 -13.10
N ALA A 131 -26.78 5.31 -12.35
CA ALA A 131 -27.14 6.65 -12.85
C ALA A 131 -28.08 7.47 -11.92
N ILE A 132 -27.62 8.68 -11.52
CA ILE A 132 -28.33 10.00 -11.57
C ILE A 132 -29.53 10.15 -10.58
N GLU A 133 -29.82 11.23 -9.81
CA GLU A 133 -29.81 12.70 -9.96
C GLU A 133 -30.10 13.28 -8.55
N VAL A 134 -29.28 14.17 -7.98
CA VAL A 134 -29.44 15.64 -7.90
C VAL A 134 -30.83 16.15 -7.44
N ALA A 135 -30.78 17.01 -6.41
CA ALA A 135 -31.78 17.98 -5.91
C ALA A 135 -32.87 17.48 -4.94
N THR A 136 -32.80 17.91 -3.68
CA THR A 136 -33.75 18.93 -3.19
C THR A 136 -33.27 19.55 -1.88
N GLU A 137 -33.46 20.86 -1.87
CA GLU A 137 -33.00 21.88 -0.95
C GLU A 137 -34.15 22.26 -0.01
N ALA A 138 -33.80 22.73 1.20
CA ALA A 138 -34.63 23.51 2.10
C ALA A 138 -35.90 22.88 2.72
N ALA A 139 -35.86 22.60 4.02
CA ALA A 139 -36.64 23.31 5.05
C ALA A 139 -36.84 22.44 6.31
N ILE A 140 -36.19 22.84 7.41
CA ILE A 140 -36.60 22.87 8.85
C ILE A 140 -35.30 22.85 9.68
N GLU A 141 -34.58 23.96 9.87
CA GLU A 141 -34.83 25.04 10.84
C GLU A 141 -35.54 24.66 12.16
N ALA A 142 -35.00 25.23 13.24
CA ALA A 142 -35.46 25.20 14.63
C ALA A 142 -35.02 24.00 15.50
N ALA A 143 -33.79 24.06 16.02
CA ALA A 143 -33.53 23.95 17.46
C ALA A 143 -32.06 24.26 17.82
N THR A 144 -31.86 25.48 18.31
CA THR A 144 -31.00 25.89 19.47
C THR A 144 -29.50 25.59 19.39
N GLU A 145 -28.63 26.58 19.13
CA GLU A 145 -28.22 27.69 20.02
C GLU A 145 -27.85 27.26 21.44
N GLU A 146 -26.62 26.78 21.61
CA GLU A 146 -25.73 27.14 22.72
C GLU A 146 -24.32 26.63 22.36
N ALA A 147 -23.28 27.33 22.82
CA ALA A 147 -21.85 26.99 22.64
C ALA A 147 -21.10 27.56 21.42
N ILE A 148 -21.46 28.77 20.97
CA ILE A 148 -20.47 29.70 20.39
C ILE A 148 -20.58 31.05 21.10
N GLY A 149 -19.86 31.17 22.21
CA GLY A 149 -19.92 32.35 23.06
C GLY A 149 -19.04 32.24 24.31
N VAL A 150 -17.84 31.67 24.21
CA VAL A 150 -16.82 31.83 25.26
C VAL A 150 -15.46 32.05 24.61
N ALA A 151 -15.16 33.33 24.46
CA ALA A 151 -13.85 33.91 24.69
C ALA A 151 -12.69 33.46 23.78
N THR A 152 -12.84 33.79 22.50
CA THR A 152 -11.78 34.49 21.76
C THR A 152 -11.59 35.88 22.41
N GLU A 153 -10.84 35.94 23.50
CA GLU A 153 -10.49 37.17 24.20
C GLU A 153 -9.14 36.99 24.93
N ALA A 154 -8.12 36.56 24.18
CA ALA A 154 -6.75 36.40 24.71
C ALA A 154 -5.64 36.73 23.69
N ALA A 155 -5.97 37.32 22.55
CA ALA A 155 -5.01 37.52 21.45
C ALA A 155 -4.91 38.97 20.93
N ILE A 156 -5.55 39.94 21.59
CA ILE A 156 -5.50 41.34 21.13
C ILE A 156 -5.41 42.30 22.32
N GLU A 157 -4.39 42.13 23.18
CA GLU A 157 -3.99 43.14 24.16
C GLU A 157 -2.49 43.03 24.51
N GLU A 158 -1.65 42.75 23.51
CA GLU A 158 -0.18 42.79 23.65
C GLU A 158 0.46 43.43 22.40
N ALA A 159 -0.10 44.57 21.95
CA ALA A 159 0.47 45.28 20.81
C ALA A 159 0.35 46.82 20.84
N THR A 160 -0.23 47.43 21.88
CA THR A 160 -0.44 48.90 21.89
C THR A 160 -0.32 49.53 23.29
N GLU A 161 0.83 49.39 23.95
CA GLU A 161 1.21 50.32 25.03
C GLU A 161 2.74 50.42 25.21
N ALA A 162 3.46 50.75 24.14
CA ALA A 162 4.87 51.19 24.22
C ALA A 162 5.20 52.34 23.26
N ALA A 163 4.19 53.04 22.74
CA ALA A 163 4.36 54.17 21.83
C ALA A 163 3.50 55.36 22.26
N ALA A 164 3.77 55.91 23.45
CA ALA A 164 3.34 57.25 23.84
C ALA A 164 4.12 57.77 25.05
N MET A 165 5.38 58.15 24.87
CA MET A 165 6.01 59.23 25.64
C MET A 165 7.31 59.67 24.94
N GLU A 166 7.17 60.52 23.93
CA GLU A 166 8.17 61.53 23.62
C GLU A 166 7.56 62.91 23.92
N ASP A 167 8.35 63.73 24.61
CA ASP A 167 8.31 65.19 24.71
C ASP A 167 7.23 65.91 25.53
N LYS A 168 7.62 66.39 26.73
CA LYS A 168 7.88 67.84 26.92
C LYS A 168 8.61 68.20 28.23
N LYS A 169 9.77 68.85 28.05
CA LYS A 169 10.46 69.81 28.94
C LYS A 169 11.32 69.28 30.09
#